data_AF-A0A6N2SCC0-F1
#
_entry.id   AF-A0A6N2SCC0-F1
#
_cell.length_a   1.000
_cell.length_b   1.000
_cell.length_c   1.000
_cell.angle_alpha   90.00
_cell.angle_beta   90.00
_cell.angle_gamma   90.00
#
_symmetry.space_group_name_H-M   'P 1'
#
loop_
_entity.id
_entity.type
_entity.pdbx_description
1 polymer ?
#
loop_
_entity_poly.entity_id
_entity_poly.type
_entity_poly.pdbx_seq_one_letter_code
_entity_poly.pdbx_strand_id
1 'polypeptide(L)'
;MHRFKKHWWGMISSVILIAFTGYMLMDTFLLTKVYVVANDKKENKSDNDTENEQQEAVSTGTTYSDDNIQITLTEYRENDTTVYVADIVLSSPEYLQTAFAQSSYGRNVTEKTSEMAQDAGAILAINGDYYGAQEKGYVIRDGVLYRDTAKTDQQDLVIYEDGTMKIISEDEVTAEELLEEGANRRK
;
A
#
# COMPACT_ATOMS: atom_id res chain seq x y z
N MET A 1 -0.59 61.63 -4.44
CA MET A 1 -0.37 60.52 -3.48
C MET A 1 -1.66 59.94 -2.85
N HIS A 2 -2.83 59.98 -3.51
CA HIS A 2 -4.10 59.52 -2.90
C HIS A 2 -4.72 58.26 -3.52
N ARG A 3 -4.23 57.76 -4.67
CA ARG A 3 -4.77 56.56 -5.34
C ARG A 3 -4.24 55.23 -4.76
N PHE A 4 -3.10 55.24 -4.06
CA PHE A 4 -2.50 54.02 -3.47
C PHE A 4 -3.27 53.48 -2.26
N LYS A 5 -3.88 54.34 -1.43
CA LYS A 5 -4.68 53.88 -0.27
C LYS A 5 -5.98 53.17 -0.69
N LYS A 6 -6.52 53.48 -1.87
CA LYS A 6 -7.80 52.91 -2.36
C LYS A 6 -7.69 51.44 -2.78
N HIS A 7 -6.50 51.00 -3.18
CA HIS A 7 -6.25 49.62 -3.65
C HIS A 7 -5.40 48.81 -2.68
N TRP A 8 -4.99 49.37 -1.54
CA TRP A 8 -4.14 48.71 -0.55
C TRP A 8 -4.80 47.42 -0.04
N TRP A 9 -6.07 47.50 0.35
CA TRP A 9 -6.83 46.32 0.78
C TRP A 9 -6.91 45.26 -0.32
N GLY A 10 -7.06 45.65 -1.58
CA GLY A 10 -7.02 44.73 -2.72
C GLY A 10 -5.69 44.01 -2.86
N MET A 11 -4.56 44.74 -2.78
CA MET A 11 -3.23 44.14 -2.86
C MET A 11 -2.94 43.20 -1.69
N ILE A 12 -3.31 43.56 -0.46
CA ILE A 12 -3.17 42.68 0.71
C ILE A 12 -4.00 41.40 0.48
N SER A 13 -5.27 41.53 0.10
CA SER A 13 -6.14 40.38 -0.15
C SER A 13 -5.61 39.48 -1.26
N SER A 14 -5.06 40.03 -2.34
CA SER A 14 -4.44 39.24 -3.42
C SER A 14 -3.22 38.46 -2.92
N VAL A 15 -2.34 39.08 -2.12
CA VAL A 15 -1.17 38.40 -1.55
C VAL A 15 -1.59 37.27 -0.61
N ILE A 16 -2.59 37.51 0.25
CA ILE A 16 -3.13 36.49 1.15
C ILE A 16 -3.72 35.33 0.35
N LEU A 17 -4.47 35.60 -0.71
CA LEU A 17 -5.08 34.57 -1.54
C LEU A 17 -4.03 33.72 -2.27
N ILE A 18 -2.97 34.34 -2.81
CA ILE A 18 -1.86 33.61 -3.43
C ILE A 18 -1.14 32.74 -2.40
N ALA A 19 -0.86 33.28 -1.20
CA ALA A 19 -0.22 32.53 -0.14
C ALA A 19 -1.08 31.35 0.34
N PHE A 20 -2.39 31.57 0.51
CA PHE A 20 -3.33 30.53 0.89
C PHE A 20 -3.43 29.43 -0.18
N THR A 21 -3.57 29.80 -1.45
CA THR A 21 -3.59 28.82 -2.55
C THR A 21 -2.27 28.06 -2.65
N GLY A 22 -1.13 28.74 -2.50
CA GLY A 22 0.19 28.11 -2.47
C GLY A 22 0.32 27.11 -1.32
N TYR A 23 -0.16 27.48 -0.13
CA TYR A 23 -0.22 26.57 1.01
C TYR A 23 -1.13 25.37 0.72
N MET A 24 -2.33 25.58 0.18
CA MET A 24 -3.25 24.47 -0.14
C MET A 24 -2.65 23.49 -1.15
N LEU A 25 -1.94 23.99 -2.16
CA LEU A 25 -1.22 23.13 -3.12
C LEU A 25 -0.11 22.33 -2.43
N MET A 26 0.65 22.98 -1.55
CA MET A 26 1.72 22.32 -0.81
C MET A 26 1.16 21.27 0.15
N ASP A 27 0.11 21.59 0.90
CA ASP A 27 -0.57 20.65 1.78
C ASP A 27 -1.06 19.43 0.99
N THR A 28 -1.80 19.65 -0.09
CA THR A 28 -2.40 18.55 -0.88
C THR A 28 -1.34 17.65 -1.53
N PHE A 29 -0.30 18.20 -2.16
CA PHE A 29 0.59 17.43 -3.02
C PHE A 29 1.99 17.15 -2.47
N LEU A 30 2.48 17.96 -1.52
CA LEU A 30 3.89 17.93 -1.11
C LEU A 30 4.08 17.56 0.37
N LEU A 31 3.18 18.01 1.25
CA LEU A 31 3.33 17.75 2.68
C LEU A 31 2.93 16.31 3.01
N THR A 32 3.93 15.55 3.44
CA THR A 32 3.76 14.22 4.03
C THR A 32 3.12 14.34 5.41
N LYS A 33 2.13 13.49 5.68
CA LYS A 33 1.44 13.37 6.97
C LYS A 33 1.46 11.92 7.41
N VAL A 34 2.23 11.60 8.44
CA VAL A 34 2.22 10.26 9.05
C VAL A 34 1.15 10.23 10.13
N TYR A 35 0.24 9.26 10.05
CA TYR A 35 -0.84 9.07 11.02
C TYR A 35 -0.50 7.96 12.01
N VAL A 36 0.05 6.85 11.50
CA VAL A 36 0.45 5.69 12.30
C VAL A 36 1.77 5.16 11.77
N VAL A 37 2.72 4.91 12.66
CA VAL A 37 3.90 4.09 12.34
C VAL A 37 3.48 2.64 12.54
N ALA A 38 3.50 1.85 11.47
CA ALA A 38 3.17 0.44 11.54
C ALA A 38 4.28 -0.29 12.30
N ASN A 39 3.90 -1.09 13.28
CA ASN A 39 4.81 -2.08 13.84
C ASN A 39 4.88 -3.22 12.84
N ASP A 40 5.77 -3.12 11.85
CA ASP A 40 6.18 -4.29 11.10
C ASP A 40 6.73 -5.26 12.15
N LYS A 41 5.98 -6.32 12.45
CA LYS A 41 6.49 -7.39 13.31
C LYS A 41 7.68 -7.98 12.58
N LYS A 42 8.87 -7.46 12.89
CA LYS A 42 10.10 -8.25 12.85
C LYS A 42 9.95 -9.28 13.96
N GLU A 43 9.12 -10.29 13.74
CA GLU A 43 9.34 -11.56 14.39
C GLU A 43 10.70 -12.02 13.87
N ASN A 44 11.74 -11.64 14.60
CA ASN A 44 12.91 -12.50 14.73
C ASN A 44 12.34 -13.80 15.28
N LYS A 45 11.95 -14.70 14.38
CA LYS A 45 11.79 -16.10 14.71
C LYS A 45 13.17 -16.50 15.22
N SER A 46 13.34 -16.55 16.54
CA SER A 46 14.51 -17.14 17.14
C SER A 46 14.66 -18.51 16.51
N ASP A 47 15.79 -18.74 15.86
CA ASP A 47 16.27 -20.05 15.46
C ASP A 47 16.26 -20.95 16.70
N ASN A 48 15.15 -21.65 16.91
CA ASN A 48 15.21 -22.95 17.53
C ASN A 48 15.63 -23.89 16.42
N ASP A 49 16.94 -24.13 16.36
CA ASP A 49 17.58 -25.24 15.65
C ASP A 49 16.82 -26.53 15.96
N THR A 50 15.86 -26.83 15.11
CA THR A 50 15.46 -28.19 14.81
C THR A 50 15.84 -28.35 13.36
N GLU A 51 16.91 -29.11 13.10
CA GLU A 51 17.32 -29.56 11.77
C GLU A 51 16.15 -30.34 11.13
N ASN A 52 15.15 -29.61 10.63
CA ASN A 52 14.28 -30.09 9.59
C ASN A 52 15.08 -29.89 8.30
N GLU A 53 15.19 -30.95 7.51
CA GLU A 53 15.70 -30.90 6.14
C GLU A 53 14.79 -30.00 5.31
N GLN A 54 14.93 -28.68 5.46
CA GLN A 54 14.28 -27.70 4.60
C GLN A 54 15.02 -27.72 3.27
N GLN A 55 14.24 -27.81 2.19
CA GLN A 55 14.82 -27.80 0.86
C GLN A 55 15.48 -26.43 0.63
N GLU A 56 16.76 -26.41 0.25
CA GLU A 56 17.44 -25.16 -0.11
C GLU A 56 16.66 -24.46 -1.24
N ALA A 57 16.36 -23.18 -1.05
CA ALA A 57 15.64 -22.38 -2.03
C ALA A 57 16.40 -22.33 -3.37
N VAL A 58 15.71 -22.63 -4.46
CA VAL A 58 16.26 -22.57 -5.82
C VAL A 58 15.72 -21.32 -6.52
N SER A 59 16.61 -20.40 -6.86
CA SER A 59 16.27 -19.17 -7.57
C SER A 59 17.00 -19.07 -8.90
N THR A 60 16.27 -18.69 -9.95
CA THR A 60 16.82 -18.27 -11.24
C THR A 60 16.40 -16.83 -11.54
N GLY A 61 16.70 -16.31 -12.73
CA GLY A 61 16.25 -14.98 -13.14
C GLY A 61 14.73 -14.86 -13.34
N THR A 62 14.02 -15.98 -13.53
CA THR A 62 12.57 -16.00 -13.81
C THR A 62 11.79 -16.98 -12.95
N THR A 63 12.44 -17.70 -12.03
CA THR A 63 11.77 -18.65 -11.14
C THR A 63 12.33 -18.59 -9.72
N TYR A 64 11.48 -18.92 -8.75
CA TYR A 64 11.87 -19.16 -7.36
C TYR A 64 11.08 -20.36 -6.83
N SER A 65 11.72 -21.24 -6.07
CA SER A 65 11.05 -22.37 -5.42
C SER A 65 11.73 -22.74 -4.11
N ASP A 66 10.95 -22.84 -3.05
CA ASP A 66 11.31 -23.51 -1.79
C ASP A 66 10.12 -24.41 -1.33
N ASP A 67 10.12 -24.85 -0.07
CA ASP A 67 9.05 -25.70 0.51
C ASP A 67 7.67 -25.01 0.57
N ASN A 68 7.62 -23.68 0.49
CA ASN A 68 6.45 -22.86 0.79
C ASN A 68 6.00 -21.96 -0.36
N ILE A 69 6.92 -21.56 -1.23
CA ILE A 69 6.74 -20.50 -2.21
C ILE A 69 7.27 -21.00 -3.55
N GLN A 70 6.43 -20.95 -4.56
CA GLN A 70 6.80 -21.17 -5.96
C GLN A 70 6.39 -19.95 -6.77
N ILE A 71 7.33 -19.41 -7.55
CA ILE A 71 7.11 -18.25 -8.42
C ILE A 71 7.65 -18.57 -9.81
N THR A 72 6.84 -18.29 -10.84
CA THR A 72 7.27 -18.31 -12.24
C THR A 72 6.92 -16.98 -12.91
N LEU A 73 7.94 -16.30 -13.42
CA LEU A 73 7.79 -15.07 -14.19
C LEU A 73 7.76 -15.40 -15.68
N THR A 74 6.68 -15.02 -16.35
CA THR A 74 6.54 -15.11 -17.81
C THR A 74 6.51 -13.72 -18.41
N GLU A 75 7.36 -13.48 -19.40
CA GLU A 75 7.34 -12.27 -20.22
C GLU A 75 6.66 -12.58 -21.56
N TYR A 76 5.73 -11.73 -21.99
CA TYR A 76 5.21 -11.77 -23.35
C TYR A 76 4.94 -10.37 -23.89
N ARG A 77 4.78 -10.26 -25.22
CA ARG A 77 4.46 -9.00 -25.89
C ARG A 77 3.07 -9.08 -26.49
N GLU A 78 2.23 -8.11 -26.16
CA GLU A 78 0.87 -7.98 -26.66
C GLU A 78 0.57 -6.51 -26.97
N ASN A 79 0.00 -6.21 -28.15
CA ASN A 79 -0.36 -4.84 -28.56
C ASN A 79 0.76 -3.79 -28.34
N ASP A 80 1.98 -4.11 -28.78
CA ASP A 80 3.19 -3.29 -28.59
C ASP A 80 3.61 -3.04 -27.13
N THR A 81 3.02 -3.78 -26.18
CA THR A 81 3.29 -3.70 -24.75
C THR A 81 4.01 -4.96 -24.28
N THR A 82 5.08 -4.79 -23.49
CA THR A 82 5.72 -5.91 -22.77
C THR A 82 4.97 -6.13 -21.46
N VAL A 83 4.50 -7.34 -21.24
CA VAL A 83 3.74 -7.76 -20.06
C VAL A 83 4.54 -8.81 -19.31
N TYR A 84 4.63 -8.63 -18.00
CA TYR A 84 5.21 -9.60 -17.08
C TYR A 84 4.10 -10.18 -16.21
N VAL A 85 4.00 -11.50 -16.16
CA VAL A 85 3.04 -12.23 -15.34
C VAL A 85 3.79 -13.10 -14.36
N ALA A 86 3.52 -12.92 -13.08
CA ALA A 86 4.00 -13.80 -12.03
C ALA A 86 2.89 -14.80 -11.67
N ASP A 87 3.15 -16.08 -11.92
CA ASP A 87 2.38 -17.19 -11.36
C ASP A 87 2.98 -17.53 -9.99
N ILE A 88 2.15 -17.54 -8.95
CA ILE A 88 2.59 -17.66 -7.55
C ILE A 88 1.74 -18.72 -6.85
N VAL A 89 2.40 -19.73 -6.29
CA VAL A 89 1.78 -20.74 -5.43
C VAL A 89 2.40 -20.64 -4.05
N LEU A 90 1.55 -20.49 -3.02
CA LEU A 90 1.95 -20.40 -1.62
C LEU A 90 1.34 -21.57 -0.85
N SER A 91 2.10 -22.17 0.06
CA SER A 91 1.61 -23.20 0.97
C SER A 91 0.68 -22.63 2.05
N SER A 92 0.80 -21.33 2.34
CA SER A 92 0.08 -20.61 3.39
C SER A 92 -0.09 -19.12 3.04
N PRO A 93 -1.22 -18.48 3.40
CA PRO A 93 -1.45 -17.05 3.14
C PRO A 93 -0.54 -16.11 3.94
N GLU A 94 0.20 -16.61 4.92
CA GLU A 94 1.18 -15.85 5.70
C GLU A 94 2.41 -15.39 4.87
N TYR A 95 2.70 -16.09 3.77
CA TYR A 95 3.76 -15.73 2.84
C TYR A 95 3.36 -14.60 1.88
N LEU A 96 2.07 -14.25 1.84
CA LEU A 96 1.59 -13.07 1.12
C LEU A 96 1.56 -11.88 2.07
N GLN A 97 2.64 -11.11 2.10
CA GLN A 97 2.78 -9.95 2.99
C GLN A 97 2.56 -8.63 2.27
N THR A 98 2.40 -7.57 3.05
CA THR A 98 2.22 -6.23 2.53
C THR A 98 2.97 -5.23 3.42
N ALA A 99 3.60 -4.20 2.83
CA ALA A 99 4.41 -3.23 3.57
C ALA A 99 4.02 -1.79 3.23
N PHE A 100 3.96 -0.88 4.20
CA PHE A 100 3.75 0.54 3.93
C PHE A 100 5.07 1.22 3.57
N ALA A 101 5.00 2.29 2.77
CA ALA A 101 6.17 3.13 2.55
C ALA A 101 6.65 3.69 3.90
N GLN A 102 7.95 3.61 4.15
CA GLN A 102 8.59 4.03 5.40
C GLN A 102 7.93 3.42 6.65
N SER A 103 7.41 2.19 6.52
CA SER A 103 6.66 1.48 7.57
C SER A 103 5.57 2.32 8.21
N SER A 104 4.91 3.20 7.43
CA SER A 104 4.01 4.21 7.98
C SER A 104 2.73 4.36 7.16
N TYR A 105 1.61 4.35 7.86
CA TYR A 105 0.33 4.77 7.30
C TYR A 105 0.22 6.30 7.35
N GLY A 106 0.00 6.91 6.19
CA GLY A 106 -0.01 8.36 6.06
C GLY A 106 -0.35 8.86 4.66
N ARG A 107 -0.53 10.18 4.55
CA ARG A 107 -0.75 10.88 3.28
C ARG A 107 0.58 11.35 2.70
N ASN A 108 0.75 11.22 1.38
CA ASN A 108 1.97 11.60 0.65
C ASN A 108 3.26 10.97 1.25
N VAL A 109 3.14 9.80 1.90
CA VAL A 109 4.29 8.98 2.28
C VAL A 109 4.61 8.10 1.08
N THR A 110 5.82 8.24 0.55
CA THR A 110 6.26 7.50 -0.64
C THR A 110 7.64 6.92 -0.44
N GLU A 111 7.86 5.78 -1.09
CA GLU A 111 9.11 5.05 -1.13
C GLU A 111 9.08 4.16 -2.38
N LYS A 112 10.25 3.81 -2.94
CA LYS A 112 10.25 2.92 -4.10
C LYS A 112 9.90 1.50 -3.67
N THR A 113 9.07 0.81 -4.45
CA THR A 113 8.76 -0.61 -4.23
C THR A 113 10.02 -1.47 -4.10
N SER A 114 11.09 -1.15 -4.83
CA SER A 114 12.37 -1.86 -4.73
C SER A 114 13.08 -1.67 -3.37
N GLU A 115 13.01 -0.46 -2.80
CA GLU A 115 13.60 -0.15 -1.49
C GLU A 115 12.78 -0.86 -0.39
N MET A 116 11.45 -0.76 -0.46
CA MET A 116 10.53 -1.48 0.44
C MET A 116 10.71 -3.01 0.37
N ALA A 117 10.85 -3.57 -0.84
CA ALA A 117 11.06 -5.00 -1.04
C ALA A 117 12.38 -5.46 -0.41
N GLN A 118 13.44 -4.66 -0.56
CA GLN A 118 14.73 -4.96 0.04
C GLN A 118 14.66 -4.92 1.58
N ASP A 119 14.01 -3.91 2.14
CA ASP A 119 13.88 -3.75 3.60
C ASP A 119 13.03 -4.86 4.24
N ALA A 120 12.01 -5.34 3.52
CA ALA A 120 11.16 -6.46 3.92
C ALA A 120 11.79 -7.84 3.65
N GLY A 121 12.89 -7.92 2.90
CA GLY A 121 13.45 -9.20 2.45
C GLY A 121 12.52 -9.97 1.49
N ALA A 122 11.73 -9.25 0.68
CA ALA A 122 10.76 -9.85 -0.22
C ALA A 122 11.44 -10.54 -1.42
N ILE A 123 10.94 -11.73 -1.78
CA ILE A 123 11.36 -12.46 -2.99
C ILE A 123 10.83 -11.76 -4.25
N LEU A 124 9.57 -11.32 -4.20
CA LEU A 124 8.89 -10.58 -5.26
C LEU A 124 7.98 -9.54 -4.62
N ALA A 125 7.96 -8.32 -5.18
CA ALA A 125 7.06 -7.26 -4.75
C ALA A 125 6.48 -6.50 -5.95
N ILE A 126 5.21 -6.11 -5.82
CA ILE A 126 4.51 -5.21 -6.74
C ILE A 126 3.90 -4.07 -5.94
N ASN A 127 3.69 -2.91 -6.55
CA ASN A 127 2.99 -1.84 -5.86
C ASN A 127 1.56 -2.25 -5.49
N GLY A 128 1.06 -1.67 -4.40
CA GLY A 128 -0.31 -1.80 -3.96
C GLY A 128 -1.16 -0.62 -4.42
N ASP A 129 -2.25 -0.41 -3.69
CA ASP A 129 -3.20 0.68 -3.89
C ASP A 129 -2.63 2.06 -3.57
N TYR A 130 -3.25 3.07 -4.16
CA TYR A 130 -2.93 4.48 -4.04
C TYR A 130 -3.54 5.11 -2.78
N TYR A 131 -3.46 4.42 -1.63
CA TYR A 131 -4.15 4.81 -0.40
C TYR A 131 -3.69 6.18 0.13
N GLY A 132 -2.40 6.50 -0.02
CA GLY A 132 -1.76 7.69 0.55
C GLY A 132 -2.07 8.99 -0.19
N ALA A 133 -2.73 8.92 -1.35
CA ALA A 133 -3.22 10.10 -2.06
C ALA A 133 -4.75 10.25 -1.97
N GLN A 134 -5.44 9.25 -1.44
CA GLN A 134 -6.89 9.25 -1.26
C GLN A 134 -7.23 9.52 0.20
N GLU A 135 -8.36 10.17 0.46
CA GLU A 135 -8.89 10.41 1.81
C GLU A 135 -10.09 9.49 2.15
N LYS A 136 -10.53 8.69 1.17
CA LYS A 136 -11.60 7.69 1.26
C LYS A 136 -11.14 6.38 0.63
N GLY A 137 -11.89 5.32 0.88
CA GLY A 137 -11.56 3.94 0.52
C GLY A 137 -11.01 3.21 1.74
N TYR A 138 -11.51 2.03 2.08
CA TYR A 138 -11.09 1.31 3.29
C TYR A 138 -9.60 1.03 3.28
N VAL A 139 -8.90 0.99 4.42
CA VAL A 139 -7.49 0.56 4.47
C VAL A 139 -7.35 -0.48 5.58
N ILE A 140 -7.18 -1.74 5.20
CA ILE A 140 -6.95 -2.86 6.11
C ILE A 140 -5.60 -3.49 5.76
N ARG A 141 -4.73 -3.67 6.76
CA ARG A 141 -3.42 -4.34 6.61
C ARG A 141 -3.11 -5.11 7.89
N ASP A 142 -2.70 -6.37 7.72
CA ASP A 142 -2.37 -7.32 8.78
C ASP A 142 -3.44 -7.40 9.89
N GLY A 143 -4.71 -7.41 9.48
CA GLY A 143 -5.88 -7.47 10.37
C GLY A 143 -6.16 -6.15 11.11
N VAL A 144 -5.47 -5.06 10.77
CA VAL A 144 -5.63 -3.74 11.39
C VAL A 144 -6.34 -2.80 10.42
N LEU A 145 -7.40 -2.16 10.91
CA LEU A 145 -8.13 -1.12 10.19
C LEU A 145 -7.51 0.26 10.43
N TYR A 146 -7.05 0.89 9.35
CA TYR A 146 -6.44 2.21 9.33
C TYR A 146 -7.38 3.31 8.80
N ARG A 147 -8.39 2.93 7.99
CA ARG A 147 -9.41 3.84 7.45
C ARG A 147 -10.68 3.09 7.14
N ASP A 148 -11.80 3.60 7.64
CA ASP A 148 -13.16 3.04 7.59
C ASP A 148 -14.10 3.83 6.66
N THR A 149 -13.60 4.89 6.02
CA THR A 149 -14.45 5.81 5.28
C THR A 149 -14.62 5.33 3.85
N ALA A 150 -15.81 4.82 3.55
CA ALA A 150 -16.20 4.32 2.24
C ALA A 150 -16.10 5.37 1.12
N LYS A 151 -15.84 4.88 -0.08
CA LYS A 151 -15.81 5.60 -1.34
C LYS A 151 -16.84 5.00 -2.29
N THR A 152 -17.75 5.83 -2.75
CA THR A 152 -18.81 5.42 -3.69
C THR A 152 -18.21 4.89 -5.00
N ASP A 153 -18.84 3.84 -5.53
CA ASP A 153 -18.43 3.13 -6.75
C ASP A 153 -17.01 2.54 -6.67
N GLN A 154 -16.52 2.24 -5.47
CA GLN A 154 -15.20 1.63 -5.23
C GLN A 154 -15.35 0.11 -5.04
N GLN A 155 -14.55 -0.65 -5.80
CA GLN A 155 -14.39 -2.09 -5.63
C GLN A 155 -13.00 -2.41 -5.09
N ASP A 156 -12.96 -3.35 -4.16
CA ASP A 156 -11.73 -3.75 -3.47
C ASP A 156 -11.51 -5.25 -3.53
N LEU A 157 -10.26 -5.67 -3.59
CA LEU A 157 -9.87 -7.06 -3.35
C LEU A 157 -9.56 -7.25 -1.87
N VAL A 158 -10.36 -8.05 -1.18
CA VAL A 158 -10.11 -8.44 0.22
C VAL A 158 -9.50 -9.82 0.26
N ILE A 159 -8.41 -9.96 1.02
CA ILE A 159 -7.74 -11.23 1.29
C ILE A 159 -7.88 -11.52 2.78
N TYR A 160 -8.52 -12.64 3.09
CA TYR A 160 -8.83 -13.08 4.44
C TYR A 160 -7.67 -13.87 5.05
N GLU A 161 -7.67 -14.05 6.37
CA GLU A 161 -6.63 -14.80 7.11
C GLU A 161 -6.48 -16.25 6.65
N ASP A 162 -7.56 -16.86 6.17
CA ASP A 162 -7.58 -18.23 5.63
C ASP A 162 -7.09 -18.32 4.17
N GLY A 163 -6.75 -17.19 3.54
CA GLY A 163 -6.32 -17.10 2.15
C GLY A 163 -7.45 -16.97 1.13
N THR A 164 -8.72 -16.99 1.58
CA THR A 164 -9.86 -16.70 0.70
C THR A 164 -9.73 -15.27 0.17
N MET A 165 -10.11 -15.06 -1.09
CA MET A 165 -10.12 -13.74 -1.71
C MET A 165 -11.53 -13.40 -2.21
N LYS A 166 -11.97 -12.17 -1.99
CA LYS A 166 -13.26 -11.66 -2.48
C LYS A 166 -13.10 -10.28 -3.09
N ILE A 167 -13.89 -10.01 -4.13
CA ILE A 167 -14.12 -8.65 -4.62
C ILE A 167 -15.38 -8.13 -3.95
N ILE A 168 -15.29 -6.97 -3.31
CA ILE A 168 -16.42 -6.32 -2.62
C ILE A 168 -16.70 -4.94 -3.20
N SER A 169 -17.88 -4.39 -2.92
CA SER A 169 -18.22 -2.99 -3.14
C SER A 169 -18.27 -2.28 -1.80
N GLU A 170 -17.58 -1.14 -1.65
CA GLU A 170 -17.61 -0.38 -0.40
C GLU A 170 -18.99 0.24 -0.10
N ASP A 171 -19.87 0.33 -1.10
CA ASP A 171 -21.25 0.77 -0.92
C ASP A 171 -22.14 -0.30 -0.25
N GLU A 172 -21.69 -1.56 -0.19
CA GLU A 172 -22.49 -2.72 0.24
C GLU A 172 -22.02 -3.34 1.57
N VAL A 173 -20.75 -3.16 1.93
CA VAL A 173 -20.15 -3.74 3.14
C VAL A 173 -19.27 -2.70 3.84
N THR A 174 -19.26 -2.71 5.17
CA THR A 174 -18.42 -1.82 6.00
C THR A 174 -17.04 -2.42 6.25
N ALA A 175 -16.05 -1.57 6.56
CA ALA A 175 -14.70 -2.04 6.87
C ALA A 175 -14.66 -2.87 8.17
N GLU A 176 -15.50 -2.53 9.14
CA GLU A 176 -15.65 -3.24 10.40
C GLU A 176 -16.21 -4.64 10.20
N GLU A 177 -17.26 -4.79 9.37
CA GLU A 177 -17.81 -6.10 9.00
C GLU A 177 -16.74 -6.97 8.33
N LEU A 178 -15.94 -6.40 7.42
CA LEU A 178 -14.83 -7.12 6.79
C LEU A 178 -13.81 -7.62 7.83
N LEU A 179 -13.45 -6.78 8.82
CA LEU A 179 -12.56 -7.21 9.91
C LEU A 179 -13.17 -8.33 10.76
N GLU A 180 -14.46 -8.24 11.10
CA GLU A 180 -15.17 -9.27 11.85
C GLU A 180 -15.21 -10.61 11.09
N GLU A 181 -15.27 -10.56 9.76
CA GLU A 181 -15.16 -11.73 8.89
C GLU A 181 -13.71 -12.26 8.72
N GLY A 182 -12.72 -11.62 9.33
CA GLY A 182 -11.31 -12.03 9.27
C GLY A 182 -10.55 -11.47 8.06
N ALA A 183 -10.93 -10.29 7.56
CA ALA A 183 -10.15 -9.59 6.55
C ALA A 183 -8.76 -9.27 7.09
N ASN A 184 -7.73 -9.87 6.49
CA ASN A 184 -6.35 -9.60 6.89
C ASN A 184 -5.79 -8.40 6.13
N ARG A 185 -6.09 -8.27 4.84
CA ARG A 185 -5.55 -7.19 4.02
C ARG A 185 -6.48 -6.86 2.87
N ARG A 186 -6.46 -5.59 2.48
CA ARG A 186 -7.20 -5.06 1.35
C ARG A 186 -6.21 -4.55 0.30
N LYS A 187 -6.42 -4.94 -0.95
CA LYS A 187 -5.76 -4.39 -2.14
C LYS A 187 -6.73 -3.50 -2.90
#